data_AF-A0A1H1WF79-F1
#
_entry.id   AF-A0A1H1WF79-F1
#
_cell.length_a   1.000
_cell.length_b   1.000
_cell.length_c   1.000
_cell.angle_alpha   90.00
_cell.angle_beta   90.00
_cell.angle_gamma   90.00
#
_symmetry.space_group_name_H-M   'P 1'
#
loop_
_entity.id
_entity.type
_entity.pdbx_description
1 polymer ?
#
loop_
_entity_poly.entity_id
_entity_poly.type
_entity_poly.pdbx_seq_one_letter_code
_entity_poly.pdbx_strand_id
1 'polypeptide(L)'
;MPFRTLLAAVVALVLAGCGQDAASTGNADPVVAAARALPGVDDVTAEPDGSKLRLHLVHDTALGAGWAAETVDTLLAGRPADAPELEVWLHPVTPTGAEITVRAFPLPESRDAVGGPVGDAYLFAGTPGVVRAVFDGETADVRVGDASDLAKVADVAAVQGAGVDVVRTLDDSAELAVADVPPRPPYTASSDWPADTSAPECDPAGLRLEIIGSDAALGSRYLFLGATNTGPAPCAVQGHPDLTFRTLAELPLTVTAVPAADPARVVIPPGARAMAVVEWNAMPTADNPDLTYEVVLAAAPGAPATELPLTSWVVEGYGPHTNLDIVDGGEVEVTEWRPDGAAF
;
A
#
# COMPACT_ATOMS: atom_id res chain seq x y z
N MET A 1 46.84 -10.92 48.24
CA MET A 1 46.55 -9.56 48.70
C MET A 1 45.36 -9.05 47.90
N PRO A 2 44.19 -8.85 48.53
CA PRO A 2 42.94 -8.49 47.86
C PRO A 2 42.60 -7.01 48.03
N PHE A 3 42.14 -6.32 46.99
CA PHE A 3 41.46 -5.03 47.16
C PHE A 3 40.38 -4.82 46.07
N ARG A 4 39.13 -4.93 46.54
CA ARG A 4 37.97 -4.03 46.35
C ARG A 4 37.41 -3.87 44.92
N THR A 5 36.23 -4.40 44.58
CA THR A 5 34.85 -3.96 44.95
C THR A 5 34.57 -2.50 44.56
N LEU A 6 33.61 -2.31 43.62
CA LEU A 6 32.78 -1.13 43.28
C LEU A 6 32.61 -1.10 41.75
N LEU A 7 31.47 -0.86 41.12
CA LEU A 7 30.10 -0.60 41.53
C LEU A 7 29.28 -0.80 40.23
N ALA A 8 28.18 -1.54 40.30
CA ALA A 8 27.24 -1.67 39.18
C ALA A 8 26.53 -0.33 38.97
N ALA A 9 26.64 0.23 37.76
CA ALA A 9 25.81 1.35 37.34
C ALA A 9 24.51 0.79 36.75
N VAL A 10 23.45 0.80 37.56
CA VAL A 10 22.08 0.62 37.11
C VAL A 10 21.69 1.90 36.37
N VAL A 11 21.56 1.82 35.05
CA VAL A 11 20.89 2.84 34.25
C VAL A 11 19.40 2.64 34.44
N ALA A 12 18.80 3.44 35.33
CA ALA A 12 17.36 3.59 35.41
C ALA A 12 16.92 4.46 34.22
N LEU A 13 16.31 3.84 33.22
CA LEU A 13 15.61 4.54 32.16
C LEU A 13 14.32 5.12 32.78
N VAL A 14 14.30 6.44 32.97
CA VAL A 14 13.08 7.19 33.28
C VAL A 14 12.36 7.39 31.95
N LEU A 15 11.42 6.48 31.63
CA LEU A 15 10.37 6.79 30.66
C LEU A 15 9.43 7.77 31.36
N ALA A 16 9.55 9.04 30.99
CA ALA A 16 8.58 10.05 31.32
C ALA A 16 7.27 9.70 30.58
N GLY A 17 6.34 9.11 31.33
CA GLY A 17 4.94 9.07 30.94
C GLY A 17 4.41 10.50 30.89
N CYS A 18 4.04 10.94 29.69
CA CYS A 18 3.29 12.16 29.48
C CYS A 18 1.86 11.76 29.07
N GLY A 19 0.90 11.93 29.99
CA GLY A 19 -0.46 12.29 29.59
C GLY A 19 -1.57 11.24 29.75
N GLN A 20 -1.56 10.39 30.79
CA GLN A 20 -2.78 9.69 31.21
C GLN A 20 -3.12 10.05 32.67
N ASP A 21 -3.55 11.28 32.90
CA ASP A 21 -4.17 11.68 34.17
C ASP A 21 -5.36 12.61 33.90
N ALA A 22 -6.45 12.01 33.43
CA ALA A 22 -7.80 12.48 33.69
C ALA A 22 -8.70 11.27 33.84
N ALA A 23 -8.61 10.61 34.99
CA ALA A 23 -9.59 9.62 35.43
C ALA A 23 -10.95 10.33 35.64
N SER A 24 -11.71 10.49 34.56
CA SER A 24 -13.14 10.73 34.61
C SER A 24 -13.82 9.42 35.04
N THR A 25 -13.96 9.22 36.36
CA THR A 25 -14.72 8.10 36.94
C THR A 25 -16.24 8.38 37.01
N GLY A 26 -16.75 9.31 36.19
CA GLY A 26 -18.19 9.49 36.00
C GLY A 26 -18.68 8.55 34.90
N ASN A 27 -19.80 7.85 35.11
CA ASN A 27 -20.46 6.93 34.18
C ASN A 27 -20.00 7.12 32.73
N ALA A 28 -19.02 6.32 32.30
CA ALA A 28 -18.58 6.38 30.92
C ALA A 28 -19.79 6.12 30.03
N ASP A 29 -19.95 6.93 28.99
CA ASP A 29 -21.01 6.75 28.01
C ASP A 29 -21.02 5.26 27.55
N PRO A 30 -22.19 4.58 27.52
CA PRO A 30 -22.28 3.19 27.12
C PRO A 30 -21.58 2.87 25.79
N VAL A 31 -21.53 3.82 24.85
CA VAL A 31 -20.83 3.67 23.57
C VAL A 31 -19.32 3.66 23.75
N VAL A 32 -18.76 4.49 24.65
CA VAL A 32 -17.33 4.47 24.98
C VAL A 32 -16.96 3.14 25.64
N ALA A 33 -17.80 2.63 26.54
CA ALA A 33 -17.59 1.34 27.18
C ALA A 33 -17.67 0.19 26.15
N ALA A 34 -18.61 0.25 25.22
CA ALA A 34 -18.73 -0.72 24.12
C ALA A 34 -17.50 -0.69 23.22
N ALA A 35 -17.03 0.50 22.82
CA ALA A 35 -15.84 0.67 21.99
C ALA A 35 -14.58 0.06 22.64
N ARG A 36 -14.37 0.28 23.95
CA ARG A 36 -13.25 -0.32 24.69
C ARG A 36 -13.32 -1.84 24.82
N ALA A 37 -14.52 -2.42 24.68
CA ALA A 37 -14.71 -3.86 24.75
C ALA A 37 -14.53 -4.54 23.38
N LEU A 38 -14.37 -3.78 22.30
CA LEU A 38 -14.19 -4.33 20.96
C LEU A 38 -12.80 -4.97 20.83
N PRO A 39 -12.71 -6.21 20.31
CA PRO A 39 -11.44 -6.83 19.98
C PRO A 39 -10.67 -6.00 18.93
N GLY A 40 -9.39 -5.78 19.16
CA GLY A 40 -8.51 -5.04 18.24
C GLY A 40 -8.46 -3.53 18.47
N VAL A 41 -9.22 -2.99 19.43
CA VAL A 41 -9.13 -1.59 19.84
C VAL A 41 -8.13 -1.46 21.00
N ASP A 42 -7.05 -0.72 20.76
CA ASP A 42 -5.99 -0.50 21.74
C ASP A 42 -6.29 0.69 22.67
N ASP A 43 -6.89 1.76 22.13
CA ASP A 43 -7.27 2.93 22.90
C ASP A 43 -8.58 3.56 22.40
N VAL A 44 -9.30 4.19 23.32
CA VAL A 44 -10.53 4.95 23.06
C VAL A 44 -10.51 6.25 23.85
N THR A 45 -10.47 7.37 23.12
CA THR A 45 -10.69 8.71 23.68
C THR A 45 -12.01 9.31 23.21
N ALA A 46 -12.62 10.13 24.07
CA ALA A 46 -13.91 10.77 23.81
C ALA A 46 -13.87 12.26 24.15
N GLU A 47 -14.34 13.12 23.25
CA GLU A 47 -14.47 14.57 23.51
C GLU A 47 -15.75 14.89 24.31
N PRO A 48 -15.68 15.68 25.41
CA PRO A 48 -16.78 15.82 26.36
C PRO A 48 -17.70 17.05 26.15
N ASP A 49 -17.88 17.55 24.92
CA ASP A 49 -18.62 18.81 24.70
C ASP A 49 -20.14 18.73 24.98
N GLY A 50 -20.68 17.51 25.12
CA GLY A 50 -22.06 17.22 25.54
C GLY A 50 -23.10 17.31 24.43
N SER A 51 -22.74 17.83 23.24
CA SER A 51 -23.61 17.87 22.05
C SER A 51 -23.23 16.83 21.02
N LYS A 52 -21.95 16.45 21.00
CA LYS A 52 -21.36 15.49 20.08
C LYS A 52 -20.42 14.57 20.84
N LEU A 53 -20.52 13.28 20.59
CA LEU A 53 -19.59 12.28 21.06
C LEU A 53 -18.64 11.96 19.91
N ARG A 54 -17.39 12.40 20.01
CA ARG A 54 -16.33 12.01 19.08
C ARG A 54 -15.52 10.87 19.70
N LEU A 55 -15.46 9.72 19.04
CA LEU A 55 -14.65 8.58 19.44
C LEU A 55 -13.42 8.49 18.56
N HIS A 56 -12.24 8.37 19.17
CA HIS A 56 -11.01 8.04 18.46
C HIS A 56 -10.64 6.61 18.82
N LEU A 57 -10.57 5.73 17.82
CA LEU A 57 -10.20 4.33 17.97
C LEU A 57 -8.81 4.13 17.38
N VAL A 58 -7.88 3.63 18.20
CA VAL A 58 -6.54 3.22 17.77
C VAL A 58 -6.54 1.70 17.62
N HIS A 59 -6.00 1.20 16.51
CA HIS A 59 -5.97 -0.23 16.20
C HIS A 59 -4.90 -0.56 15.16
N ASP A 60 -4.60 -1.85 14.97
CA ASP A 60 -3.61 -2.30 13.98
C ASP A 60 -4.14 -2.24 12.54
N THR A 61 -3.35 -1.68 11.61
CA THR A 61 -3.70 -1.64 10.18
C THR A 61 -3.93 -3.02 9.56
N ALA A 62 -3.37 -4.10 10.12
CA ALA A 62 -3.58 -5.47 9.66
C ALA A 62 -5.04 -5.94 9.75
N LEU A 63 -5.87 -5.28 10.56
CA LEU A 63 -7.31 -5.55 10.66
C LEU A 63 -8.07 -5.13 9.39
N GLY A 64 -7.54 -4.19 8.61
CA GLY A 64 -8.09 -3.76 7.34
C GLY A 64 -9.41 -2.97 7.42
N ALA A 65 -9.88 -2.48 6.27
CA ALA A 65 -11.09 -1.66 6.17
C ALA A 65 -12.38 -2.43 6.46
N GLY A 66 -12.40 -3.76 6.24
CA GLY A 66 -13.56 -4.60 6.56
C GLY A 66 -13.86 -4.65 8.05
N TRP A 67 -12.84 -4.82 8.89
CA TRP A 67 -12.98 -4.76 10.34
C TRP A 67 -13.46 -3.37 10.81
N ALA A 68 -12.95 -2.30 10.18
CA ALA A 68 -13.37 -0.94 10.49
C ALA A 68 -14.88 -0.73 10.25
N ALA A 69 -15.39 -1.23 9.12
CA ALA A 69 -16.82 -1.16 8.80
C ALA A 69 -17.67 -1.95 9.83
N GLU A 70 -17.30 -3.20 10.13
CA GLU A 70 -17.99 -4.04 11.12
C GLU A 70 -17.98 -3.43 12.53
N THR A 71 -16.87 -2.80 12.90
CA THR A 71 -16.69 -2.09 14.17
C THR A 71 -17.64 -0.90 14.27
N VAL A 72 -17.70 -0.07 13.23
CA VAL A 72 -18.63 1.08 13.18
C VAL A 72 -20.07 0.60 13.25
N ASP A 73 -20.46 -0.41 12.47
CA ASP A 73 -21.81 -0.99 12.50
C ASP A 73 -22.18 -1.51 13.90
N THR A 74 -21.24 -2.18 14.56
CA THR A 74 -21.43 -2.68 15.93
C THR A 74 -21.65 -1.55 16.93
N LEU A 75 -20.92 -0.44 16.80
CA LEU A 75 -21.08 0.74 17.67
C LEU A 75 -22.41 1.48 17.42
N LEU A 76 -22.92 1.45 16.20
CA LEU A 76 -24.18 2.06 15.81
C LEU A 76 -25.39 1.19 16.17
N ALA A 77 -25.21 -0.13 16.25
CA ALA A 77 -26.27 -1.08 16.51
C ALA A 77 -26.98 -0.79 17.85
N GLY A 78 -28.28 -0.47 17.76
CA GLY A 78 -29.11 -0.21 18.94
C GLY A 78 -28.93 1.16 19.59
N ARG A 79 -28.28 2.13 18.93
CA ARG A 79 -28.22 3.51 19.43
C ARG A 79 -29.63 4.12 19.53
N PRO A 80 -29.99 4.74 20.67
CA PRO A 80 -31.26 5.43 20.81
C PRO A 80 -31.30 6.70 19.96
N ALA A 81 -32.49 7.05 19.46
CA ALA A 81 -32.68 8.17 18.51
C ALA A 81 -32.42 9.55 19.14
N ASP A 82 -32.47 9.66 20.47
CA ASP A 82 -32.18 10.86 21.26
C ASP A 82 -30.72 10.91 21.77
N ALA A 83 -29.86 9.98 21.36
CA ALA A 83 -28.44 10.01 21.68
C ALA A 83 -27.74 11.23 21.02
N PRO A 84 -26.62 11.72 21.60
CA PRO A 84 -25.81 12.76 20.97
C PRO A 84 -25.39 12.41 19.53
N GLU A 85 -25.01 13.40 18.72
CA GLU A 85 -24.38 13.09 17.43
C GLU A 85 -23.09 12.29 17.68
N LEU A 86 -22.87 11.21 16.92
CA LEU A 86 -21.67 10.38 17.05
C LEU A 86 -20.76 10.64 15.86
N GLU A 87 -19.48 10.78 16.15
CA GLU A 87 -18.42 10.80 15.16
C GLU A 87 -17.38 9.74 15.53
N VAL A 88 -17.03 8.86 14.60
CA VAL A 88 -16.02 7.82 14.81
C VAL A 88 -14.81 8.13 13.94
N TRP A 89 -13.67 8.34 14.58
CA TRP A 89 -12.37 8.51 13.97
C TRP A 89 -11.52 7.27 14.23
N LEU A 90 -10.88 6.80 13.18
CA LEU A 90 -10.01 5.63 13.17
C LEU A 90 -8.56 6.08 12.99
N HIS A 91 -7.67 5.48 13.78
CA HIS A 91 -6.23 5.76 13.82
C HIS A 91 -5.46 4.45 13.65
N PRO A 92 -5.43 3.86 12.42
CA PRO A 92 -4.71 2.64 12.19
C PRO A 92 -3.20 2.87 12.38
N VAL A 93 -2.59 2.05 13.22
CA VAL A 93 -1.14 2.04 13.46
C VAL A 93 -0.48 1.25 12.35
N THR A 94 0.54 1.84 11.71
CA THR A 94 1.33 1.19 10.66
C THR A 94 2.71 0.81 11.18
N PRO A 95 3.37 -0.21 10.58
CA PRO A 95 4.76 -0.54 10.89
C PRO A 95 5.76 0.62 10.67
N THR A 96 5.43 1.56 9.78
CA THR A 96 6.25 2.75 9.49
C THR A 96 6.04 3.90 10.48
N GLY A 97 5.04 3.80 11.37
CA GLY A 97 4.63 4.90 12.23
C GLY A 97 3.96 6.06 11.49
N ALA A 98 3.40 5.80 10.30
CA ALA A 98 2.66 6.79 9.53
C ALA A 98 1.40 7.24 10.29
N GLU A 99 1.09 8.53 10.21
CA GLU A 99 -0.13 9.10 10.80
C GLU A 99 -1.30 8.89 9.83
N ILE A 100 -2.05 7.81 10.04
CA ILE A 100 -3.25 7.54 9.24
C ILE A 100 -4.47 7.87 10.11
N THR A 101 -5.38 8.68 9.59
CA THR A 101 -6.56 9.12 10.33
C THR A 101 -7.75 9.21 9.40
N VAL A 102 -8.89 8.62 9.77
CA VAL A 102 -10.11 8.71 8.97
C VAL A 102 -11.37 8.84 9.79
N ARG A 103 -12.27 9.74 9.37
CA ARG A 103 -13.64 9.80 9.88
C ARG A 103 -14.48 8.69 9.25
N ALA A 104 -14.70 7.63 10.01
CA ALA A 104 -15.46 6.46 9.60
C ALA A 104 -16.97 6.59 9.86
N PHE A 105 -17.39 7.58 10.65
CA PHE A 105 -18.81 7.92 10.81
C PHE A 105 -18.99 9.39 11.22
N PRO A 106 -20.00 10.11 10.69
CA PRO A 106 -20.83 9.72 9.55
C PRO A 106 -19.99 9.64 8.26
N LEU A 107 -20.27 8.63 7.43
CA LEU A 107 -19.70 8.55 6.08
C LEU A 107 -20.49 9.49 5.15
N PRO A 108 -19.84 10.16 4.19
CA PRO A 108 -20.56 10.87 3.15
C PRO A 108 -21.46 9.89 2.38
N GLU A 109 -22.69 10.32 2.03
CA GLU A 109 -23.70 9.48 1.36
C GLU A 109 -23.27 8.96 -0.03
N SER A 110 -22.13 9.41 -0.56
CA SER A 110 -21.75 9.27 -1.97
C SER A 110 -20.73 8.19 -2.29
N ARG A 111 -20.22 7.41 -1.33
CA ARG A 111 -19.19 6.39 -1.62
C ARG A 111 -19.38 5.09 -0.84
N ASP A 112 -19.48 3.99 -1.57
CA ASP A 112 -19.52 2.63 -1.03
C ASP A 112 -18.23 2.33 -0.22
N ALA A 113 -18.30 1.39 0.73
CA ALA A 113 -17.17 1.07 1.63
C ALA A 113 -15.87 0.69 0.89
N VAL A 114 -15.97 0.20 -0.35
CA VAL A 114 -14.85 -0.02 -1.27
C VAL A 114 -14.76 1.21 -2.19
N GLY A 115 -13.88 2.15 -1.85
CA GLY A 115 -13.75 3.45 -2.54
C GLY A 115 -14.26 4.66 -1.76
N GLY A 116 -14.66 4.48 -0.50
CA GLY A 116 -14.95 5.58 0.44
C GLY A 116 -13.71 6.03 1.23
N PRO A 117 -13.83 7.11 2.04
CA PRO A 117 -12.73 7.66 2.83
C PRO A 117 -11.97 6.62 3.67
N VAL A 118 -12.68 5.63 4.23
CA VAL A 118 -12.06 4.52 4.99
C VAL A 118 -11.24 3.63 4.07
N GLY A 119 -11.78 3.23 2.92
CA GLY A 119 -11.03 2.44 1.93
C GLY A 119 -9.77 3.17 1.45
N ASP A 120 -9.89 4.46 1.16
CA ASP A 120 -8.77 5.32 0.76
C ASP A 120 -7.71 5.39 1.87
N ALA A 121 -8.11 5.57 3.13
CA ALA A 121 -7.16 5.60 4.25
C ALA A 121 -6.34 4.30 4.37
N TYR A 122 -6.98 3.14 4.23
CA TYR A 122 -6.28 1.85 4.27
C TYR A 122 -5.45 1.56 3.02
N LEU A 123 -5.87 2.06 1.86
CA LEU A 123 -5.06 2.06 0.64
C LEU A 123 -3.74 2.80 0.90
N PHE A 124 -3.78 4.01 1.46
CA PHE A 124 -2.57 4.79 1.72
C PHE A 124 -1.76 4.26 2.92
N ALA A 125 -2.40 3.63 3.91
CA ALA A 125 -1.69 2.92 4.97
C ALA A 125 -0.82 1.77 4.45
N GLY A 126 -1.21 1.14 3.34
CA GLY A 126 -0.44 0.10 2.65
C GLY A 126 0.46 0.60 1.52
N THR A 127 0.57 1.92 1.31
CA THR A 127 1.36 2.51 0.22
C THR A 127 2.72 3.01 0.73
N PRO A 128 3.85 2.43 0.26
CA PRO A 128 5.19 2.90 0.61
C PRO A 128 5.41 4.39 0.28
N GLY A 129 6.21 5.06 1.11
CA GLY A 129 6.49 6.50 1.02
C GLY A 129 5.45 7.40 1.71
N VAL A 130 4.23 6.90 1.97
CA VAL A 130 3.21 7.66 2.72
C VAL A 130 3.58 7.72 4.21
N VAL A 131 3.64 8.95 4.74
CA VAL A 131 3.93 9.22 6.15
C VAL A 131 2.75 9.82 6.89
N ARG A 132 1.76 10.37 6.17
CA ARG A 132 0.51 10.85 6.74
C ARG A 132 -0.63 10.77 5.73
N ALA A 133 -1.81 10.35 6.16
CA ALA A 133 -3.01 10.36 5.34
C ALA A 133 -4.23 10.64 6.23
N VAL A 134 -4.84 11.82 6.06
CA VAL A 134 -6.01 12.25 6.85
C VAL A 134 -7.21 12.42 5.95
N PHE A 135 -8.29 11.71 6.27
CA PHE A 135 -9.56 11.75 5.55
C PHE A 135 -10.69 12.17 6.49
N ASP A 136 -11.17 13.40 6.37
CA ASP A 136 -12.26 13.92 7.22
C ASP A 136 -13.65 13.69 6.60
N GLY A 137 -13.72 13.05 5.43
CA GLY A 137 -14.96 12.79 4.69
C GLY A 137 -15.36 13.89 3.70
N GLU A 138 -14.71 15.05 3.73
CA GLU A 138 -14.87 16.15 2.77
C GLU A 138 -13.57 16.42 2.00
N THR A 139 -12.44 16.31 2.69
CA THR A 139 -11.09 16.56 2.20
C THR A 139 -10.18 15.37 2.50
N ALA A 140 -9.10 15.29 1.74
CA ALA A 140 -8.00 14.37 1.97
C ALA A 140 -6.68 15.14 2.03
N ASP A 141 -5.87 14.83 3.03
CA ASP A 141 -4.52 15.35 3.18
C ASP A 141 -3.52 14.19 3.21
N VAL A 142 -2.90 13.90 2.05
CA VAL A 142 -1.94 12.81 1.88
C VAL A 142 -0.53 13.37 1.72
N ARG A 143 0.37 12.88 2.56
CA ARG A 143 1.76 13.32 2.66
C ARG A 143 2.74 12.18 2.47
N VAL A 144 3.83 12.50 1.78
CA VAL A 144 4.98 11.62 1.58
C VAL A 144 6.22 12.13 2.30
N GLY A 145 7.13 11.20 2.62
CA GLY A 145 8.40 11.50 3.26
C GLY A 145 9.40 12.18 2.31
N ASP A 146 9.52 11.68 1.08
CA ASP A 146 10.42 12.20 0.05
C ASP A 146 9.66 12.70 -1.18
N ALA A 147 10.21 13.70 -1.87
CA ALA A 147 9.64 14.21 -3.11
C ALA A 147 9.67 13.16 -4.25
N SER A 148 10.56 12.16 -4.20
CA SER A 148 10.57 11.05 -5.16
C SER A 148 9.28 10.23 -5.14
N ASP A 149 8.57 10.20 -4.01
CA ASP A 149 7.35 9.39 -3.84
C ASP A 149 6.09 10.08 -4.38
N LEU A 150 6.16 11.38 -4.71
CA LEU A 150 5.00 12.15 -5.17
C LEU A 150 4.34 11.51 -6.38
N ALA A 151 5.13 11.17 -7.41
CA ALA A 151 4.61 10.56 -8.64
C ALA A 151 4.01 9.17 -8.39
N LYS A 152 4.66 8.39 -7.54
CA LYS A 152 4.23 7.04 -7.14
C LYS A 152 2.90 7.06 -6.41
N VAL A 153 2.78 7.87 -5.36
CA VAL A 153 1.56 7.96 -4.54
C VAL A 153 0.41 8.63 -5.31
N ALA A 154 0.72 9.61 -6.17
CA ALA A 154 -0.30 10.22 -7.02
C ALA A 154 -0.81 9.25 -8.11
N ASP A 155 0.04 8.38 -8.68
CA ASP A 155 -0.42 7.32 -9.60
C ASP A 155 -1.32 6.31 -8.87
N VAL A 156 -1.00 5.90 -7.63
CA VAL A 156 -1.89 5.09 -6.79
C VAL A 156 -3.25 5.76 -6.58
N ALA A 157 -3.26 7.05 -6.23
CA ALA A 157 -4.50 7.80 -6.06
C ALA A 157 -5.34 7.85 -7.35
N ALA A 158 -4.68 8.14 -8.49
CA ALA A 158 -5.35 8.25 -9.79
C ALA A 158 -5.98 6.92 -10.22
N VAL A 159 -5.26 5.80 -10.05
CA VAL A 159 -5.67 4.51 -10.62
C VAL A 159 -6.72 3.82 -9.77
N GLN A 160 -6.69 4.04 -8.45
CA GLN A 160 -7.70 3.57 -7.52
C GLN A 160 -8.92 4.50 -7.47
N GLY A 161 -8.85 5.69 -8.08
CA GLY A 161 -9.91 6.70 -8.01
C GLY A 161 -10.11 7.25 -6.60
N ALA A 162 -9.04 7.31 -5.81
CA ALA A 162 -9.09 7.78 -4.42
C ALA A 162 -9.53 9.25 -4.36
N GLY A 163 -10.17 9.65 -3.26
CA GLY A 163 -10.61 11.04 -3.01
C GLY A 163 -9.50 12.04 -2.72
N VAL A 164 -8.38 11.97 -3.44
CA VAL A 164 -7.19 12.80 -3.21
C VAL A 164 -6.97 13.69 -4.43
N ASP A 165 -6.94 15.00 -4.23
CA ASP A 165 -6.68 15.96 -5.30
C ASP A 165 -5.18 16.25 -5.48
N VAL A 166 -4.44 16.30 -4.37
CA VAL A 166 -3.02 16.68 -4.33
C VAL A 166 -2.28 15.85 -3.29
N VAL A 167 -1.11 15.34 -3.66
CA VAL A 167 -0.14 14.72 -2.75
C VAL A 167 0.97 15.73 -2.47
N ARG A 168 1.41 15.85 -1.21
CA ARG A 168 2.44 16.82 -0.79
C ARG A 168 3.57 16.14 -0.04
N THR A 169 4.74 16.75 -0.01
CA THR A 169 5.76 16.37 0.98
C THR A 169 5.31 16.79 2.38
N LEU A 170 5.85 16.11 3.40
CA LEU A 170 5.54 16.40 4.81
C LEU A 170 5.87 17.84 5.21
N ASP A 171 6.89 18.43 4.59
CA ASP A 171 7.38 19.79 4.85
C ASP A 171 6.79 20.87 3.92
N ASP A 172 5.80 20.52 3.09
CA ASP A 172 5.18 21.40 2.09
C ASP A 172 6.17 21.96 1.03
N SER A 173 7.37 21.37 0.88
CA SER A 173 8.37 21.85 -0.09
C SER A 173 8.04 21.46 -1.54
N ALA A 174 7.26 20.41 -1.76
CA ALA A 174 6.80 19.99 -3.08
C ALA A 174 5.38 19.38 -3.04
N GLU A 175 4.67 19.48 -4.17
CA GLU A 175 3.35 18.89 -4.34
C GLU A 175 3.15 18.42 -5.79
N LEU A 176 2.26 17.44 -5.97
CA LEU A 176 1.81 16.96 -7.26
C LEU A 176 0.28 16.80 -7.24
N ALA A 177 -0.40 17.46 -8.16
CA ALA A 177 -1.83 17.23 -8.36
C ALA A 177 -2.06 15.86 -9.00
N VAL A 178 -3.03 15.11 -8.49
CA VAL A 178 -3.38 13.77 -9.02
C VAL A 178 -3.84 13.87 -10.47
N ALA A 179 -4.51 14.97 -10.84
CA ALA A 179 -4.92 15.25 -12.21
C ALA A 179 -3.76 15.49 -13.20
N ASP A 180 -2.57 15.81 -12.71
CA ASP A 180 -1.37 16.03 -13.53
C ASP A 180 -0.58 14.72 -13.77
N VAL A 181 -0.97 13.62 -13.12
CA VAL A 181 -0.35 12.31 -13.36
C VAL A 181 -0.72 11.82 -14.76
N PRO A 182 0.25 11.43 -15.60
CA PRO A 182 -0.03 10.88 -16.91
C PRO A 182 -0.94 9.64 -16.80
N PRO A 183 -2.07 9.59 -17.53
CA PRO A 183 -2.99 8.46 -17.45
C PRO A 183 -2.30 7.18 -17.92
N ARG A 184 -2.67 6.04 -17.32
CA ARG A 184 -2.22 4.73 -17.81
C ARG A 184 -2.76 4.52 -19.23
N PRO A 185 -1.90 4.31 -20.23
CA PRO A 185 -2.35 4.10 -21.60
C PRO A 185 -3.17 2.82 -21.67
N PRO A 186 -4.21 2.78 -22.53
CA PRO A 186 -5.01 1.58 -22.68
C PRO A 186 -4.16 0.45 -23.27
N TYR A 187 -4.28 -0.74 -22.67
CA TYR A 187 -3.74 -1.95 -23.27
C TYR A 187 -4.50 -2.29 -24.55
N THR A 188 -3.76 -2.48 -25.64
CA THR A 188 -4.29 -3.00 -26.90
C THR A 188 -3.75 -4.40 -27.11
N ALA A 189 -4.61 -5.40 -26.91
CA ALA A 189 -4.24 -6.79 -27.22
C ALA A 189 -3.79 -6.89 -28.67
N SER A 190 -2.60 -7.44 -28.89
CA SER A 190 -2.06 -7.66 -30.23
C SER A 190 -2.04 -9.16 -30.54
N SER A 191 -2.60 -9.53 -31.70
CA SER A 191 -2.36 -10.83 -32.32
C SER A 191 -1.08 -10.84 -33.18
N ASP A 192 -0.57 -9.66 -33.51
CA ASP A 192 0.46 -9.46 -34.52
C ASP A 192 1.75 -9.01 -33.83
N TRP A 193 2.57 -10.00 -33.47
CA TRP A 193 3.87 -9.81 -32.82
C TRP A 193 4.98 -9.87 -33.87
N PRO A 194 5.66 -8.74 -34.18
CA PRO A 194 6.70 -8.72 -35.19
C PRO A 194 7.89 -9.60 -34.79
N ALA A 195 8.41 -10.38 -35.73
CA ALA A 195 9.66 -11.12 -35.56
C ALA A 195 10.90 -10.30 -35.98
N ASP A 196 10.80 -8.95 -35.95
CA ASP A 196 11.85 -8.06 -36.42
C ASP A 196 13.02 -8.00 -35.42
N THR A 197 14.06 -8.80 -35.69
CA THR A 197 15.27 -8.83 -34.87
C THR A 197 16.07 -7.53 -34.90
N SER A 198 15.77 -6.62 -35.84
CA SER A 198 16.40 -5.30 -35.95
C SER A 198 15.64 -4.17 -35.24
N ALA A 199 14.47 -4.46 -34.65
CA ALA A 199 13.73 -3.49 -33.86
C ALA A 199 14.63 -2.92 -32.73
N PRO A 200 14.62 -1.60 -32.50
CA PRO A 200 15.43 -0.99 -31.45
C PRO A 200 14.94 -1.44 -30.06
N GLU A 201 15.83 -1.37 -29.06
CA GLU A 201 15.42 -1.49 -27.66
C GLU A 201 14.36 -0.42 -27.32
N CYS A 202 13.43 -0.76 -26.44
CA CYS A 202 12.46 0.21 -25.96
C CYS A 202 13.16 1.36 -25.20
N ASP A 203 12.81 2.60 -25.56
CA ASP A 203 13.14 3.77 -24.77
C ASP A 203 12.43 3.62 -23.40
N PRO A 204 13.14 3.72 -22.27
CA PRO A 204 12.52 3.68 -20.95
C PRO A 204 11.37 4.69 -20.79
N ALA A 205 11.44 5.86 -21.44
CA ALA A 205 10.35 6.84 -21.41
C ALA A 205 9.12 6.41 -22.25
N GLY A 206 9.32 5.50 -23.21
CA GLY A 206 8.29 4.91 -24.05
C GLY A 206 7.83 3.52 -23.58
N LEU A 207 8.23 3.10 -22.38
CA LEU A 207 7.89 1.80 -21.81
C LEU A 207 7.27 2.00 -20.43
N ARG A 208 6.02 1.57 -20.25
CA ARG A 208 5.34 1.57 -18.96
C ARG A 208 5.48 0.19 -18.32
N LEU A 209 6.10 0.14 -17.15
CA LEU A 209 6.16 -1.05 -16.31
C LEU A 209 5.01 -1.03 -15.31
N GLU A 210 4.39 -2.18 -15.04
CA GLU A 210 3.22 -2.28 -14.17
C GLU A 210 3.04 -3.69 -13.58
N ILE A 211 2.31 -3.77 -12.47
CA ILE A 211 1.75 -5.03 -11.97
C ILE A 211 0.37 -5.20 -12.63
N ILE A 212 0.19 -6.32 -13.32
CA ILE A 212 -1.02 -6.58 -14.11
C ILE A 212 -1.92 -7.66 -13.52
N GLY A 213 -1.45 -8.34 -12.48
CA GLY A 213 -2.23 -9.36 -11.79
C GLY A 213 -1.43 -10.13 -10.75
N SER A 214 -2.13 -10.97 -9.99
CA SER A 214 -1.54 -12.04 -9.19
C SER A 214 -2.46 -13.26 -9.23
N ASP A 215 -1.91 -14.43 -8.94
CA ASP A 215 -2.67 -15.65 -8.74
C ASP A 215 -2.06 -16.49 -7.60
N ALA A 216 -2.86 -17.36 -7.02
CA ALA A 216 -2.52 -18.18 -5.88
C ALA A 216 -3.21 -19.54 -6.02
N ALA A 217 -2.46 -20.55 -6.49
CA ALA A 217 -3.00 -21.87 -6.76
C ALA A 217 -2.05 -22.98 -6.28
N LEU A 218 -2.62 -24.02 -5.65
CA LEU A 218 -1.94 -25.28 -5.29
C LEU A 218 -0.63 -25.13 -4.49
N GLY A 219 -0.46 -24.03 -3.75
CA GLY A 219 0.75 -23.75 -2.94
C GLY A 219 1.75 -22.83 -3.62
N SER A 220 1.62 -22.63 -4.93
CA SER A 220 2.32 -21.59 -5.68
C SER A 220 1.57 -20.26 -5.63
N ARG A 221 2.32 -19.20 -5.88
CA ARG A 221 1.89 -17.82 -5.98
C ARG A 221 2.56 -17.21 -7.21
N TYR A 222 1.82 -16.33 -7.87
CA TYR A 222 2.23 -15.71 -9.12
C TYR A 222 1.97 -14.22 -9.03
N LEU A 223 2.92 -13.42 -9.50
CA LEU A 223 2.76 -11.99 -9.76
C LEU A 223 3.03 -11.77 -11.24
N PHE A 224 2.08 -11.13 -11.91
CA PHE A 224 2.15 -10.85 -13.33
C PHE A 224 2.66 -9.43 -13.52
N LEU A 225 3.78 -9.31 -14.24
CA LEU A 225 4.44 -8.05 -14.56
C LEU A 225 4.18 -7.69 -16.03
N GLY A 226 3.91 -6.43 -16.29
CA GLY A 226 3.66 -5.88 -17.62
C GLY A 226 4.71 -4.87 -18.05
N ALA A 227 5.04 -4.88 -19.34
CA ALA A 227 5.81 -3.87 -20.03
C ALA A 227 5.06 -3.41 -21.29
N THR A 228 4.39 -2.27 -21.21
CA THR A 228 3.55 -1.72 -22.29
C THR A 228 4.31 -0.68 -23.09
N ASN A 229 4.41 -0.88 -24.41
CA ASN A 229 5.02 0.12 -25.31
C ASN A 229 4.05 1.30 -25.50
N THR A 230 4.41 2.44 -24.93
CA THR A 230 3.64 3.69 -25.00
C THR A 230 4.11 4.59 -26.15
N GLY A 231 5.20 4.20 -26.82
CA GLY A 231 5.76 4.89 -27.96
C GLY A 231 4.99 4.66 -29.27
N PRO A 232 5.28 5.46 -30.31
CA PRO A 232 4.55 5.41 -31.58
C PRO A 232 5.05 4.32 -32.54
N ALA A 233 6.15 3.63 -32.23
CA ALA A 233 6.78 2.63 -33.09
C ALA A 233 7.09 1.34 -32.30
N PRO A 234 7.17 0.18 -32.98
CA PRO A 234 7.61 -1.05 -32.34
C PRO A 234 9.00 -0.91 -31.72
N CYS A 235 9.18 -1.50 -30.55
CA CYS A 235 10.46 -1.58 -29.86
C CYS A 235 10.60 -2.96 -29.24
N ALA A 236 11.76 -3.31 -28.68
CA ALA A 236 11.99 -4.62 -28.11
C ALA A 236 12.43 -4.58 -26.65
N VAL A 237 12.06 -5.63 -25.92
CA VAL A 237 12.63 -6.02 -24.62
C VAL A 237 13.32 -7.38 -24.78
N GLN A 238 14.31 -7.64 -23.94
CA GLN A 238 15.16 -8.82 -24.05
C GLN A 238 15.35 -9.51 -22.71
N GLY A 239 15.17 -10.82 -22.68
CA GLY A 239 15.48 -11.65 -21.52
C GLY A 239 14.47 -11.44 -20.40
N HIS A 240 14.97 -11.18 -19.19
CA HIS A 240 14.19 -11.16 -17.95
C HIS A 240 14.11 -9.73 -17.40
N PRO A 241 13.00 -9.36 -16.74
CA PRO A 241 13.01 -8.19 -15.89
C PRO A 241 14.06 -8.33 -14.78
N ASP A 242 14.61 -7.20 -14.37
CA ASP A 242 15.38 -7.09 -13.14
C ASP A 242 14.47 -6.54 -12.05
N LEU A 243 14.47 -7.14 -10.87
CA LEU A 243 13.53 -6.75 -9.82
C LEU A 243 14.09 -6.95 -8.42
N THR A 244 13.67 -6.05 -7.54
CA THR A 244 13.87 -6.18 -6.09
C THR A 244 12.56 -5.91 -5.38
N PHE A 245 12.46 -6.35 -4.13
CA PHE A 245 11.28 -6.18 -3.30
C PHE A 245 11.61 -5.27 -2.13
N ARG A 246 10.64 -4.48 -1.68
CA ARG A 246 10.79 -3.64 -0.49
C ARG A 246 9.64 -3.80 0.47
N THR A 247 9.95 -3.52 1.73
CA THR A 247 9.00 -3.39 2.83
C THR A 247 8.15 -2.12 2.68
N LEU A 248 7.13 -1.97 3.54
CA LEU A 248 6.34 -0.74 3.61
C LEU A 248 7.21 0.48 3.97
N ALA A 249 8.30 0.27 4.72
CA ALA A 249 9.29 1.29 5.07
C ALA A 249 10.33 1.53 3.97
N GLU A 250 10.11 0.99 2.76
CA GLU A 250 10.98 1.12 1.59
C GLU A 250 12.37 0.50 1.77
N LEU A 251 12.53 -0.34 2.80
CA LEU A 251 13.76 -1.10 3.02
C LEU A 251 13.80 -2.28 2.04
N PRO A 252 14.94 -2.50 1.34
CA PRO A 252 15.08 -3.61 0.42
C PRO A 252 15.09 -4.94 1.16
N LEU A 253 14.41 -5.93 0.58
CA LEU A 253 14.45 -7.31 1.03
C LEU A 253 15.55 -8.09 0.30
N THR A 254 16.23 -8.96 1.04
CA THR A 254 17.22 -9.90 0.51
C THR A 254 16.52 -11.10 -0.10
N VAL A 255 16.01 -10.95 -1.33
CA VAL A 255 15.33 -12.00 -2.08
C VAL A 255 16.20 -12.44 -3.26
N THR A 256 16.31 -13.75 -3.47
CA THR A 256 17.01 -14.31 -4.63
C THR A 256 16.05 -14.43 -5.81
N ALA A 257 16.23 -13.61 -6.84
CA ALA A 257 15.52 -13.76 -8.11
C ALA A 257 16.29 -14.69 -9.05
N VAL A 258 15.70 -15.84 -9.37
CA VAL A 258 16.26 -16.84 -10.27
C VAL A 258 15.61 -16.71 -11.64
N PRO A 259 16.34 -16.31 -12.70
CA PRO A 259 15.77 -16.24 -14.03
C PRO A 259 15.52 -17.65 -14.58
N ALA A 260 14.38 -17.84 -15.23
CA ALA A 260 14.08 -19.04 -15.98
C ALA A 260 15.06 -19.24 -17.16
N ALA A 261 15.03 -20.42 -17.78
CA ALA A 261 15.88 -20.72 -18.93
C ALA A 261 15.44 -19.95 -20.20
N ASP A 262 16.38 -19.71 -21.11
CA ASP A 262 16.16 -19.19 -22.48
C ASP A 262 15.68 -17.73 -22.62
N PRO A 263 16.59 -16.72 -22.62
CA PRO A 263 16.20 -15.33 -22.81
C PRO A 263 15.66 -15.07 -24.23
N ALA A 264 14.37 -14.75 -24.34
CA ALA A 264 13.73 -14.37 -25.59
C ALA A 264 13.81 -12.85 -25.85
N ARG A 265 13.83 -12.47 -27.14
CA ARG A 265 13.58 -11.09 -27.57
C ARG A 265 12.10 -10.96 -27.91
N VAL A 266 11.42 -9.95 -27.35
CA VAL A 266 10.02 -9.65 -27.68
C VAL A 266 9.97 -8.26 -28.30
N VAL A 267 9.51 -8.18 -29.55
CA VAL A 267 9.18 -6.90 -30.20
C VAL A 267 7.75 -6.55 -29.84
N ILE A 268 7.57 -5.46 -29.11
CA ILE A 268 6.30 -4.95 -28.61
C ILE A 268 5.75 -3.89 -29.58
N PRO A 269 4.63 -4.14 -30.29
CA PRO A 269 3.94 -3.11 -31.05
C PRO A 269 3.50 -1.92 -30.19
N PRO A 270 3.27 -0.73 -30.79
CA PRO A 270 2.65 0.40 -30.09
C PRO A 270 1.34 -0.01 -29.40
N GLY A 271 1.21 0.30 -28.11
CA GLY A 271 0.05 -0.03 -27.27
C GLY A 271 -0.06 -1.48 -26.82
N ALA A 272 0.79 -2.38 -27.32
CA ALA A 272 0.85 -3.77 -26.88
C ALA A 272 1.71 -3.91 -25.62
N ARG A 273 1.60 -5.06 -24.95
CA ARG A 273 2.26 -5.36 -23.68
C ARG A 273 3.00 -6.68 -23.72
N ALA A 274 4.27 -6.69 -23.32
CA ALA A 274 4.96 -7.91 -22.94
C ALA A 274 4.68 -8.23 -21.47
N MET A 275 4.71 -9.50 -21.12
CA MET A 275 4.40 -10.02 -19.80
C MET A 275 5.54 -10.91 -19.31
N ALA A 276 5.85 -10.82 -18.02
CA ALA A 276 6.70 -11.76 -17.29
C ALA A 276 5.98 -12.19 -16.02
N VAL A 277 6.36 -13.34 -15.48
CA VAL A 277 5.78 -13.91 -14.27
C VAL A 277 6.86 -14.03 -13.21
N VAL A 278 6.53 -13.60 -12.00
CA VAL A 278 7.28 -13.95 -10.79
C VAL A 278 6.52 -15.07 -10.09
N GLU A 279 7.15 -16.23 -9.92
CA GLU A 279 6.60 -17.36 -9.20
C GLU A 279 7.32 -17.55 -7.86
N TRP A 280 6.58 -17.86 -6.81
CA TRP A 280 7.14 -18.28 -5.53
C TRP A 280 6.22 -19.27 -4.82
N ASN A 281 6.77 -19.99 -3.85
CA ASN A 281 6.00 -20.76 -2.90
C ASN A 281 5.65 -19.87 -1.70
N ALA A 282 4.44 -20.04 -1.15
CA ALA A 282 4.01 -19.28 0.03
C ALA A 282 5.07 -19.33 1.14
N MET A 283 5.55 -18.17 1.58
CA MET A 283 6.60 -18.08 2.60
C MET A 283 5.99 -17.85 3.99
N PRO A 284 6.64 -18.29 5.08
CA PRO A 284 6.13 -18.07 6.42
C PRO A 284 6.17 -16.59 6.78
N THR A 285 4.99 -16.00 7.01
CA THR A 285 4.81 -14.58 7.37
C THR A 285 4.45 -14.37 8.84
N ALA A 286 4.23 -15.45 9.60
CA ALA A 286 3.90 -15.36 11.02
C ALA A 286 5.00 -14.61 11.77
N ASP A 287 4.61 -13.55 12.48
CA ASP A 287 5.48 -12.67 13.25
C ASP A 287 6.58 -11.96 12.41
N ASN A 288 6.40 -11.88 11.09
CA ASN A 288 7.32 -11.16 10.20
C ASN A 288 6.70 -9.81 9.76
N PRO A 289 7.20 -8.67 10.26
CA PRO A 289 6.73 -7.35 9.84
C PRO A 289 7.24 -6.95 8.45
N ASP A 290 8.30 -7.61 7.96
CA ASP A 290 9.01 -7.28 6.72
C ASP A 290 8.42 -8.05 5.52
N LEU A 291 7.13 -7.84 5.28
CA LEU A 291 6.45 -8.31 4.07
C LEU A 291 6.84 -7.43 2.87
N THR A 292 6.57 -7.92 1.67
CA THR A 292 6.74 -7.15 0.43
C THR A 292 5.54 -6.24 0.21
N TYR A 293 5.77 -4.93 0.08
CA TYR A 293 4.75 -3.90 -0.24
C TYR A 293 5.01 -3.20 -1.58
N GLU A 294 6.23 -3.33 -2.11
CA GLU A 294 6.67 -2.70 -3.35
C GLU A 294 7.52 -3.67 -4.17
N VAL A 295 7.34 -3.62 -5.50
CA VAL A 295 8.27 -4.18 -6.46
C VAL A 295 9.01 -3.05 -7.14
N VAL A 296 10.34 -3.07 -7.10
CA VAL A 296 11.18 -2.17 -7.90
C VAL A 296 11.57 -2.92 -9.16
N LEU A 297 11.00 -2.52 -10.30
CA LEU A 297 11.04 -3.28 -11.55
C LEU A 297 11.79 -2.51 -12.64
N ALA A 298 12.73 -3.16 -13.31
CA ALA A 298 13.37 -2.68 -14.53
C ALA A 298 13.14 -3.66 -15.68
N ALA A 299 13.07 -3.15 -16.91
CA ALA A 299 12.81 -3.97 -18.10
C ALA A 299 13.94 -4.97 -18.40
N ALA A 300 15.15 -4.69 -17.94
CA ALA A 300 16.33 -5.54 -18.04
C ALA A 300 17.36 -5.13 -16.97
N PRO A 301 18.34 -5.99 -16.64
CA PRO A 301 19.41 -5.64 -15.70
C PRO A 301 20.15 -4.35 -16.10
N GLY A 302 20.24 -3.41 -15.17
CA GLY A 302 20.90 -2.11 -15.37
C GLY A 302 20.07 -1.07 -16.14
N ALA A 303 18.84 -1.38 -16.55
CA ALA A 303 17.90 -0.38 -17.06
C ALA A 303 17.32 0.47 -15.91
N PRO A 304 16.73 1.64 -16.19
CA PRO A 304 16.01 2.41 -15.18
C PRO A 304 14.91 1.58 -14.53
N ALA A 305 14.84 1.62 -13.21
CA ALA A 305 13.81 0.93 -12.44
C ALA A 305 12.61 1.85 -12.17
N THR A 306 11.44 1.22 -12.06
CA THR A 306 10.17 1.83 -11.66
C THR A 306 9.74 1.24 -10.34
N GLU A 307 9.35 2.10 -9.41
CA GLU A 307 8.78 1.68 -8.13
C GLU A 307 7.29 1.40 -8.31
N LEU A 308 6.88 0.17 -7.99
CA LEU A 308 5.51 -0.31 -8.16
C LEU A 308 4.96 -0.77 -6.81
N PRO A 309 4.32 0.14 -6.04
CA PRO A 309 3.53 -0.26 -4.89
C PRO A 309 2.51 -1.32 -5.28
N LEU A 310 2.28 -2.32 -4.43
CA LEU A 310 1.21 -3.29 -4.69
C LEU A 310 -0.16 -2.61 -4.68
N THR A 311 -0.30 -1.50 -3.95
CA THR A 311 -1.49 -0.64 -3.95
C THR A 311 -1.74 0.07 -5.29
N SER A 312 -0.76 0.05 -6.21
CA SER A 312 -0.94 0.56 -7.58
C SER A 312 -1.62 -0.46 -8.51
N TRP A 313 -1.80 -1.70 -8.05
CA TRP A 313 -2.50 -2.75 -8.80
C TRP A 313 -4.02 -2.65 -8.58
N VAL A 314 -4.74 -2.55 -9.70
CA VAL A 314 -6.21 -2.44 -9.72
C VAL A 314 -6.79 -3.72 -10.29
N VAL A 315 -7.70 -4.34 -9.54
CA VAL A 315 -8.54 -5.44 -10.02
C VAL A 315 -9.99 -5.04 -9.85
N GLU A 316 -10.74 -5.01 -10.94
CA GLU A 316 -12.16 -4.68 -10.90
C GLU A 316 -12.90 -5.66 -9.99
N GLY A 317 -13.64 -5.12 -9.00
CA GLY A 317 -14.41 -5.91 -8.04
C GLY A 317 -13.63 -6.48 -6.86
N TYR A 318 -12.34 -6.17 -6.73
CA TYR A 318 -11.52 -6.54 -5.56
C TYR A 318 -10.92 -5.29 -4.92
N GLY A 319 -10.68 -5.36 -3.61
CA GLY A 319 -9.95 -4.31 -2.89
C GLY A 319 -8.47 -4.26 -3.29
N PRO A 320 -7.75 -3.18 -2.94
CA PRO A 320 -6.34 -3.06 -3.26
C PRO A 320 -5.53 -4.16 -2.57
N HIS A 321 -4.59 -4.74 -3.31
CA HIS A 321 -3.58 -5.61 -2.73
C HIS A 321 -2.52 -4.76 -2.05
N THR A 322 -2.23 -5.05 -0.79
CA THR A 322 -1.28 -4.23 -0.02
C THR A 322 0.04 -4.94 0.23
N ASN A 323 0.09 -6.28 0.20
CA ASN A 323 1.31 -7.03 0.44
C ASN A 323 1.38 -8.35 -0.35
N LEU A 324 2.60 -8.88 -0.48
CA LEU A 324 2.90 -10.25 -0.87
C LEU A 324 3.61 -10.97 0.28
N ASP A 325 3.41 -12.28 0.37
CA ASP A 325 4.12 -13.19 1.28
C ASP A 325 5.52 -13.55 0.74
N ILE A 326 6.23 -12.55 0.22
CA ILE A 326 7.66 -12.61 -0.13
C ILE A 326 8.42 -11.87 0.96
N VAL A 327 9.40 -12.54 1.57
CA VAL A 327 10.12 -12.05 2.74
C VAL A 327 11.63 -12.20 2.57
N ASP A 328 12.40 -11.61 3.49
CA ASP A 328 13.85 -11.74 3.57
C ASP A 328 14.33 -13.21 3.55
N GLY A 329 15.35 -13.47 2.74
CA GLY A 329 15.89 -14.81 2.48
C GLY A 329 15.05 -15.65 1.53
N GLY A 330 13.95 -15.10 0.99
CA GLY A 330 13.10 -15.75 0.00
C GLY A 330 13.80 -16.00 -1.33
N GLU A 331 13.23 -16.92 -2.11
CA GLU A 331 13.61 -17.18 -3.50
C GLU A 331 12.36 -17.06 -4.37
N VAL A 332 12.52 -16.43 -5.53
CA VAL A 332 11.49 -16.31 -6.55
C VAL A 332 12.05 -16.73 -7.90
N GLU A 333 11.24 -17.38 -8.73
CA GLU A 333 11.55 -17.62 -10.13
C GLU A 333 10.96 -16.49 -10.98
N VAL A 334 11.70 -16.03 -11.98
CA VAL A 334 11.29 -14.95 -12.87
C VAL A 334 11.36 -15.44 -14.30
N THR A 335 10.25 -15.40 -15.04
CA THR A 335 10.24 -15.78 -16.46
C THR A 335 10.81 -14.68 -17.34
N GLU A 336 11.21 -15.03 -18.54
CA GLU A 336 11.53 -14.07 -19.58
C GLU A 336 10.27 -13.28 -19.99
N TRP A 337 10.49 -12.15 -20.67
CA TRP A 337 9.42 -11.43 -21.34
C TRP A 337 8.81 -12.29 -22.45
N ARG A 338 7.48 -12.37 -22.48
CA ARG A 338 6.69 -12.99 -23.55
C ARG A 338 5.60 -12.03 -24.04
N PRO A 339 5.09 -12.21 -25.28
CA PRO A 339 3.83 -11.62 -25.69
C PRO A 339 2.72 -11.84 -24.65
N ASP A 340 1.97 -10.80 -24.28
CA ASP A 340 0.76 -10.98 -23.45
C ASP A 340 -0.24 -11.90 -24.20
N GLY A 341 -0.76 -12.91 -23.49
CA GLY A 341 -1.58 -13.99 -24.03
C GLY A 341 -0.80 -15.22 -24.55
N ALA A 342 0.54 -15.21 -24.52
CA ALA A 342 1.33 -16.41 -24.74
C ALA A 342 1.16 -17.43 -23.59
N ALA A 343 1.33 -18.72 -23.89
CA ALA A 343 1.33 -19.76 -22.86
C ALA A 343 2.62 -19.69 -22.00
N PHE A 344 2.47 -19.99 -20.71
CA PHE A 344 3.57 -20.17 -19.75
C PHE A 344 3.80 -21.65 -19.48
#